data_AF-A0A917TIH7-F1
#
_entry.id   AF-A0A917TIH7-F1
#
_cell.length_a   1.000
_cell.length_b   1.000
_cell.length_c   1.000
_cell.angle_alpha   90.00
_cell.angle_beta   90.00
_cell.angle_gamma   90.00
#
_symmetry.space_group_name_H-M   'P 1'
#
loop_
_entity.id
_entity.type
_entity.pdbx_description
1 polymer ?
#
loop_
_entity_poly.entity_id
_entity_poly.type
_entity_poly.pdbx_seq_one_letter_code
_entity_poly.pdbx_strand_id
1 'polypeptide(L)'
;MPENLLLAFGLTLFAGLATGIGSVLAFFTSTTNTKFLSLSLGFSAGVMIYVSMVEIFVKAQDSLVLALGEGLGKWMTVVGFFGGMVLIALIDKFIPKQGNPHELKKVEDMSKKPHDPALLKMGTFTAIAIAIHNFPEGIATFTSAIQDPTLGIAIATAIAIHNIPEGIAVSVPIYFATGSKKKAFKWSFLSGLSEPVGAVVAYLILMPYLNDVMFGIIFASVAGIMVFISLDELLPAAKKYDETHLPIYGLIGGMAVMAVSLLLFI
;
A
#
# COMPACT_ATOMS: atom_id res chain seq x y z
N MET A 1 -12.94 14.63 -19.95
CA MET A 1 -11.60 14.03 -19.69
C MET A 1 -10.62 14.98 -18.98
N PRO A 2 -10.49 16.30 -19.26
CA PRO A 2 -9.57 17.15 -18.50
C PRO A 2 -10.08 17.54 -17.09
N GLU A 3 -11.39 17.51 -16.85
CA GLU A 3 -11.99 18.03 -15.61
C GLU A 3 -11.56 17.26 -14.33
N ASN A 4 -11.29 15.95 -14.44
CA ASN A 4 -10.88 15.13 -13.29
C ASN A 4 -9.36 14.96 -13.19
N LEU A 5 -8.57 15.50 -14.10
CA LEU A 5 -7.13 15.25 -14.13
C LEU A 5 -6.42 15.85 -12.91
N LEU A 6 -6.76 17.09 -12.57
CA LEU A 6 -6.21 17.76 -11.39
C LEU A 6 -6.63 17.04 -10.11
N LEU A 7 -7.87 16.55 -10.06
CA LEU A 7 -8.37 15.76 -8.94
C LEU A 7 -7.62 14.44 -8.81
N ALA A 8 -7.46 13.68 -9.89
CA ALA A 8 -6.77 12.38 -9.88
C ALA A 8 -5.31 12.50 -9.44
N PHE A 9 -4.58 13.50 -9.97
CA PHE A 9 -3.22 13.80 -9.49
C PHE A 9 -3.22 14.29 -8.03
N GLY A 10 -4.19 15.13 -7.65
CA GLY A 10 -4.31 15.63 -6.28
C GLY A 10 -4.57 14.52 -5.26
N LEU A 11 -5.46 13.58 -5.58
CA LEU A 11 -5.77 12.41 -4.77
C LEU A 11 -4.58 11.46 -4.65
N THR A 12 -3.88 11.20 -5.76
CA THR A 12 -2.69 10.32 -5.74
C THR A 12 -1.53 10.97 -4.99
N LEU A 13 -1.36 12.29 -5.11
CA LEU A 13 -0.37 13.03 -4.31
C LEU A 13 -0.76 13.01 -2.83
N PHE A 14 -2.03 13.23 -2.50
CA PHE A 14 -2.53 13.18 -1.13
C PHE A 14 -2.25 11.82 -0.47
N ALA A 15 -2.55 10.73 -1.19
CA ALA A 15 -2.29 9.38 -0.75
C ALA A 15 -0.80 9.13 -0.50
N GLY A 16 0.08 9.43 -1.46
CA GLY A 16 1.54 9.25 -1.28
C GLY A 16 2.17 10.17 -0.23
N LEU A 17 1.61 11.36 0.02
CA LEU A 17 2.05 12.22 1.12
C LEU A 17 1.74 11.65 2.50
N ALA A 18 0.75 10.77 2.62
CA ALA A 18 0.39 10.14 3.88
C ALA A 18 1.52 9.27 4.45
N THR A 19 2.37 8.68 3.59
CA THR A 19 3.60 7.99 4.01
C THR A 19 4.56 8.96 4.73
N GLY A 20 4.72 10.17 4.20
CA GLY A 20 5.49 11.24 4.86
C GLY A 20 4.88 11.67 6.19
N ILE A 21 3.55 11.76 6.28
CA ILE A 21 2.82 12.06 7.53
C ILE A 21 3.11 10.97 8.58
N GLY A 22 3.04 9.70 8.18
CA GLY A 22 3.40 8.56 9.03
C GLY A 22 4.80 8.68 9.61
N SER A 23 5.78 9.06 8.78
CA SER A 23 7.14 9.33 9.26
C SER A 23 7.21 10.45 10.29
N VAL A 24 6.44 11.52 10.13
CA VAL A 24 6.45 12.64 11.09
C VAL A 24 5.84 12.18 12.41
N LEU A 25 4.71 11.47 12.36
CA LEU A 25 4.07 10.89 13.53
C LEU A 25 5.01 9.96 14.30
N ALA A 26 5.81 9.17 13.60
CA ALA A 26 6.84 8.31 14.20
C ALA A 26 7.85 9.09 15.07
N PHE A 27 8.00 10.41 14.93
CA PHE A 27 8.90 11.19 15.79
C PHE A 27 8.24 11.83 17.01
N PHE A 28 6.91 11.80 17.08
CA PHE A 28 6.11 12.36 18.17
C PHE A 28 5.43 11.28 19.02
N THR A 29 5.15 10.12 18.44
CA THR A 29 4.69 8.95 19.19
C THR A 29 5.89 8.21 19.77
N SER A 30 5.71 7.57 20.93
CA SER A 30 6.71 6.67 21.47
C SER A 30 6.86 5.48 20.52
N THR A 31 7.90 5.50 19.68
CA THR A 31 8.26 4.47 18.69
C THR A 31 8.46 3.08 19.29
N THR A 32 8.45 2.97 20.61
CA THR A 32 8.58 1.72 21.38
C THR A 32 7.25 1.04 21.67
N ASN A 33 6.09 1.61 21.34
CA ASN A 33 4.80 0.94 21.58
C ASN A 33 4.52 -0.11 20.49
N THR A 34 5.15 -1.27 20.62
CA THR A 34 4.99 -2.44 19.74
C THR A 34 3.53 -2.85 19.55
N LYS A 35 2.69 -2.71 20.57
CA LYS A 35 1.24 -2.95 20.46
C LYS A 35 0.54 -1.98 19.51
N PHE A 36 0.89 -0.69 19.56
CA PHE A 36 0.33 0.29 18.63
C PHE A 36 0.76 -0.01 17.18
N LEU A 37 2.03 -0.37 16.96
CA LEU A 37 2.51 -0.78 15.63
C LEU A 37 1.79 -2.03 15.14
N SER A 38 1.67 -3.05 15.99
CA SER A 38 0.92 -4.27 15.68
C SER A 38 -0.53 -3.97 15.29
N LEU A 39 -1.24 -3.18 16.08
CA LEU A 39 -2.63 -2.82 15.80
C LEU A 39 -2.73 -2.04 14.48
N SER A 40 -1.85 -1.07 14.27
CA SER A 40 -1.84 -0.21 13.07
C SER A 40 -1.53 -0.99 11.79
N LEU A 41 -0.57 -1.92 11.83
CA LEU A 41 -0.22 -2.77 10.69
C LEU A 41 -1.32 -3.80 10.40
N GLY A 42 -1.91 -4.40 11.44
CA GLY A 42 -3.08 -5.26 11.29
C GLY A 42 -4.24 -4.51 10.65
N PHE A 43 -4.54 -3.30 11.16
CA PHE A 43 -5.57 -2.42 10.62
C PHE A 43 -5.35 -2.07 9.16
N SER A 44 -4.12 -1.70 8.80
CA SER A 44 -3.71 -1.46 7.41
C SER A 44 -3.97 -2.67 6.52
N ALA A 45 -3.53 -3.88 6.93
CA ALA A 45 -3.80 -5.12 6.18
C ALA A 45 -5.30 -5.37 6.00
N GLY A 46 -6.10 -5.09 7.02
CA GLY A 46 -7.56 -5.21 6.97
C GLY A 46 -8.21 -4.26 5.96
N VAL A 47 -7.82 -2.98 5.97
CA VAL A 47 -8.29 -1.98 5.00
C VAL A 47 -7.97 -2.45 3.58
N MET A 48 -6.72 -2.85 3.34
CA MET A 48 -6.22 -3.24 2.02
C MET A 48 -6.87 -4.51 1.48
N ILE A 49 -7.04 -5.55 2.31
CA ILE A 49 -7.75 -6.77 1.91
C ILE A 49 -9.20 -6.45 1.58
N TYR A 50 -9.88 -5.65 2.41
CA TYR A 50 -11.29 -5.36 2.22
C TYR A 50 -11.53 -4.55 0.94
N VAL A 51 -10.83 -3.43 0.73
CA VAL A 51 -10.99 -2.61 -0.48
C VAL A 51 -10.61 -3.40 -1.73
N SER A 52 -9.58 -4.25 -1.66
CA SER A 52 -9.17 -5.08 -2.80
C SER A 52 -10.26 -6.06 -3.23
N MET A 53 -10.87 -6.74 -2.27
CA MET A 53 -11.84 -7.81 -2.55
C MET A 53 -13.25 -7.28 -2.85
N VAL A 54 -13.69 -6.24 -2.14
CA VAL A 54 -15.07 -5.75 -2.20
C VAL A 54 -15.23 -4.67 -3.26
N GLU A 55 -14.19 -3.88 -3.52
CA GLU A 55 -14.27 -2.74 -4.44
C GLU A 55 -13.44 -2.98 -5.71
N ILE A 56 -12.12 -3.13 -5.59
CA ILE A 56 -11.21 -3.14 -6.75
C ILE A 56 -11.43 -4.39 -7.62
N PHE A 57 -11.52 -5.58 -7.01
CA PHE A 57 -11.78 -6.83 -7.73
C PHE A 57 -13.15 -6.81 -8.41
N VAL A 58 -14.18 -6.30 -7.73
CA VAL A 58 -15.54 -6.22 -8.28
C VAL A 58 -15.55 -5.26 -9.48
N LYS A 59 -14.94 -4.08 -9.36
CA LYS A 59 -14.83 -3.12 -10.46
C LYS A 59 -14.05 -3.68 -11.66
N ALA A 60 -13.00 -4.44 -11.39
CA ALA A 60 -12.26 -5.15 -12.43
C ALA A 60 -13.17 -6.14 -13.17
N GLN A 61 -13.96 -6.91 -12.41
CA GLN A 61 -14.91 -7.87 -12.98
C GLN A 61 -15.98 -7.19 -13.82
N ASP A 62 -16.58 -6.12 -13.32
CA ASP A 62 -17.63 -5.39 -14.02
C ASP A 62 -17.13 -4.87 -15.36
N SER A 63 -15.92 -4.28 -15.38
CA SER A 63 -15.29 -3.77 -16.59
C SER A 63 -14.94 -4.89 -17.59
N LEU A 64 -14.39 -6.01 -17.10
CA LEU A 64 -14.05 -7.15 -17.97
C LEU A 64 -15.27 -7.89 -18.50
N VAL A 65 -16.33 -8.03 -17.69
CA VAL A 65 -17.60 -8.63 -18.12
C VAL A 65 -18.29 -7.74 -19.15
N LEU A 66 -18.27 -6.42 -18.95
CA LEU A 66 -18.80 -5.47 -19.93
C LEU A 66 -18.08 -5.61 -21.29
N ALA A 67 -16.76 -5.76 -21.28
CA ALA A 67 -15.95 -5.79 -22.49
C ALA A 67 -15.86 -7.16 -23.19
N LEU A 68 -15.84 -8.25 -22.42
CA LEU A 68 -15.53 -9.61 -22.91
C LEU A 68 -16.69 -10.60 -22.77
N GLY A 69 -17.82 -10.16 -22.21
CA GLY A 69 -18.96 -11.02 -21.86
C GLY A 69 -18.75 -11.77 -20.55
N GLU A 70 -19.84 -12.34 -20.02
CA GLU A 70 -19.89 -12.85 -18.65
C GLU A 70 -18.86 -13.96 -18.35
N GLY A 71 -18.76 -14.96 -19.23
CA GLY A 71 -17.86 -16.09 -19.02
C GLY A 71 -16.39 -15.69 -19.07
N LEU A 72 -15.96 -15.08 -20.18
CA LEU A 72 -14.56 -14.72 -20.39
C LEU A 72 -14.13 -13.59 -19.44
N GLY A 73 -15.00 -12.59 -19.20
CA GLY A 73 -14.71 -11.49 -18.29
C GLY A 73 -14.41 -11.96 -16.86
N LYS A 74 -15.24 -12.88 -16.31
CA LYS A 74 -15.00 -13.47 -14.98
C LYS A 74 -13.68 -14.25 -14.92
N TRP A 75 -13.38 -15.07 -15.94
CA TRP A 75 -12.10 -15.79 -16.00
C TRP A 75 -10.89 -14.85 -16.07
N MET A 76 -10.95 -13.82 -16.92
CA MET A 76 -9.89 -12.83 -17.04
C MET A 76 -9.68 -12.05 -15.74
N THR A 77 -10.73 -11.80 -14.97
CA THR A 77 -10.63 -11.15 -13.65
C THR A 77 -9.83 -12.01 -12.68
N VAL A 78 -10.17 -13.30 -12.58
CA VAL A 78 -9.47 -14.24 -11.69
C VAL A 78 -8.01 -14.43 -12.12
N VAL A 79 -7.76 -14.56 -13.44
CA VAL A 79 -6.40 -14.66 -13.99
C VAL A 79 -5.61 -13.39 -13.73
N GLY A 80 -6.20 -12.21 -13.90
CA GLY A 80 -5.56 -10.93 -13.57
C GLY A 80 -5.21 -10.83 -12.09
N PHE A 81 -6.13 -11.22 -11.20
CA PHE A 81 -5.91 -11.20 -9.76
C PHE A 81 -4.75 -12.10 -9.32
N PHE A 82 -4.77 -13.38 -9.68
CA PHE A 82 -3.66 -14.26 -9.34
C PHE A 82 -2.39 -13.94 -10.13
N GLY A 83 -2.52 -13.40 -11.35
CA GLY A 83 -1.39 -12.88 -12.12
C GLY A 83 -0.68 -11.73 -11.41
N GLY A 84 -1.43 -10.81 -10.81
CA GLY A 84 -0.91 -9.75 -9.95
C GLY A 84 -0.18 -10.30 -8.72
N MET A 85 -0.78 -11.28 -8.03
CA MET A 85 -0.13 -11.97 -6.90
C MET A 85 1.20 -12.62 -7.30
N VAL A 86 1.23 -13.34 -8.42
CA VAL A 86 2.45 -13.97 -8.94
C VAL A 86 3.48 -12.92 -9.33
N LEU A 87 3.06 -11.83 -9.98
CA LEU A 87 3.94 -10.73 -10.37
C LEU A 87 4.65 -10.14 -9.14
N ILE A 88 3.91 -9.79 -8.09
CA ILE A 88 4.54 -9.20 -6.91
C ILE A 88 5.40 -10.22 -6.14
N ALA A 89 4.96 -11.48 -6.05
CA ALA A 89 5.78 -12.53 -5.45
C ALA A 89 7.11 -12.75 -6.19
N LEU A 90 7.11 -12.60 -7.52
CA LEU A 90 8.34 -12.64 -8.32
C LEU A 90 9.22 -11.42 -8.04
N ILE A 91 8.63 -10.22 -7.98
CA ILE A 91 9.36 -8.98 -7.68
C ILE A 91 9.99 -9.07 -6.28
N ASP A 92 9.23 -9.49 -5.26
CA ASP A 92 9.75 -9.64 -3.89
C ASP A 92 10.91 -10.64 -3.82
N LYS A 93 10.84 -11.75 -4.58
CA LYS A 93 11.94 -12.71 -4.66
C LYS A 93 13.25 -12.10 -5.18
N PHE A 94 13.20 -11.05 -5.99
CA PHE A 94 14.38 -10.32 -6.46
C PHE A 94 14.89 -9.29 -5.44
N ILE A 95 14.14 -8.99 -4.37
CA ILE A 95 14.57 -8.14 -3.27
C ILE A 95 15.50 -8.96 -2.33
N PRO A 96 16.78 -8.57 -2.16
CA PRO A 96 17.75 -9.34 -1.38
C PRO A 96 17.31 -9.69 0.05
N LYS A 97 17.31 -10.99 0.39
CA LYS A 97 16.83 -11.54 1.69
C LYS A 97 17.52 -10.97 2.95
N GLN A 98 18.79 -10.57 2.87
CA GLN A 98 19.53 -10.01 4.02
C GLN A 98 19.19 -8.54 4.36
N GLY A 99 18.07 -8.02 3.85
CA GLY A 99 17.46 -6.75 4.20
C GLY A 99 15.95 -6.78 3.94
N ASN A 100 15.38 -7.98 3.78
CA ASN A 100 13.98 -8.14 3.42
C ASN A 100 13.09 -7.67 4.60
N PRO A 101 12.04 -6.85 4.34
CA PRO A 101 11.08 -6.42 5.36
C PRO A 101 10.50 -7.57 6.22
N HIS A 102 10.53 -8.84 5.80
CA HIS A 102 10.07 -9.95 6.65
C HIS A 102 10.97 -10.21 7.89
N GLU A 103 12.20 -9.67 7.93
CA GLU A 103 13.10 -9.74 9.09
C GLU A 103 13.02 -8.51 10.02
N LEU A 104 11.85 -7.86 10.17
CA LEU A 104 11.67 -6.73 11.10
C LEU A 104 12.17 -7.03 12.53
N LYS A 105 13.18 -6.33 13.03
CA LYS A 105 13.55 -6.43 14.46
C LYS A 105 12.53 -5.65 15.31
N LYS A 106 12.13 -6.19 16.47
CA LYS A 106 11.30 -5.44 17.42
C LYS A 106 12.06 -4.18 17.82
N VAL A 107 11.35 -3.05 17.99
CA VAL A 107 11.99 -1.78 18.39
C VAL A 107 12.69 -1.91 19.75
N GLU A 108 12.20 -2.80 20.60
CA GLU A 108 12.79 -3.16 21.90
C GLU A 108 14.15 -3.88 21.76
N ASP A 109 14.36 -4.60 20.65
CA ASP A 109 15.61 -5.30 20.32
C ASP A 109 16.62 -4.41 19.58
N MET A 110 16.20 -3.21 19.16
CA MET A 110 17.08 -2.25 18.50
C MET A 110 18.01 -1.60 19.54
N SER A 111 19.29 -2.01 19.54
CA SER A 111 20.27 -1.45 20.47
C SER A 111 20.35 0.08 20.33
N LYS A 112 20.45 0.81 21.45
CA LYS A 112 20.62 2.28 21.46
C LYS A 112 21.95 2.77 20.88
N LYS A 113 22.78 1.90 20.29
CA LYS A 113 24.05 2.32 19.70
C LYS A 113 23.77 2.94 18.33
N PRO A 114 24.00 4.26 18.13
CA PRO A 114 23.94 4.83 16.80
C PRO A 114 24.99 4.16 15.90
N HIS A 115 24.68 4.03 14.61
CA HIS A 115 25.46 3.32 13.58
C HIS A 115 25.33 1.79 13.55
N ASP A 116 24.13 1.24 13.70
CA ASP A 116 23.86 -0.16 13.34
C ASP A 116 23.66 -0.29 11.81
N PRO A 117 24.62 -0.87 11.06
CA PRO A 117 24.51 -1.01 9.61
C PRO A 117 23.36 -1.94 9.19
N ALA A 118 22.98 -2.89 10.05
CA ALA A 118 21.89 -3.82 9.77
C ALA A 118 20.52 -3.12 9.85
N LEU A 119 20.33 -2.21 10.82
CA LEU A 119 19.10 -1.41 10.92
C LEU A 119 18.98 -0.40 9.78
N LEU A 120 20.10 0.22 9.37
CA LEU A 120 20.11 1.12 8.23
C LEU A 120 19.73 0.36 6.96
N LYS A 121 20.35 -0.81 6.75
CA LYS A 121 20.03 -1.69 5.62
C LYS A 121 18.55 -2.04 5.65
N MET A 122 18.03 -2.58 6.75
CA MET A 122 16.62 -2.93 6.90
C MET A 122 15.70 -1.75 6.51
N GLY A 123 15.88 -0.57 7.13
CA GLY A 123 15.04 0.58 6.83
C GLY A 123 15.12 1.08 5.39
N THR A 124 16.32 1.09 4.78
CA THR A 124 16.47 1.48 3.37
C THR A 124 15.86 0.47 2.40
N PHE A 125 15.94 -0.84 2.71
CA PHE A 125 15.32 -1.87 1.89
C PHE A 125 13.79 -1.85 2.05
N THR A 126 13.28 -1.63 3.27
CA THR A 126 11.84 -1.39 3.50
C THR A 126 11.35 -0.19 2.69
N ALA A 127 12.10 0.91 2.65
CA ALA A 127 11.74 2.06 1.83
C ALA A 127 11.68 1.74 0.32
N ILE A 128 12.60 0.91 -0.17
CA ILE A 128 12.60 0.48 -1.58
C ILE A 128 11.42 -0.45 -1.87
N ALA A 129 11.14 -1.42 -1.01
CA ALA A 129 10.01 -2.32 -1.15
C ALA A 129 8.68 -1.53 -1.17
N ILE A 130 8.49 -0.62 -0.21
CA ILE A 130 7.32 0.26 -0.18
C ILE A 130 7.24 1.11 -1.44
N ALA A 131 8.34 1.69 -1.94
CA ALA A 131 8.31 2.45 -3.19
C ALA A 131 7.87 1.60 -4.41
N ILE A 132 8.19 0.30 -4.41
CA ILE A 132 7.75 -0.62 -5.46
C ILE A 132 6.25 -0.93 -5.32
N HIS A 133 5.73 -1.00 -4.10
CA HIS A 133 4.32 -1.34 -3.81
C HIS A 133 3.37 -0.16 -4.03
N ASN A 134 3.80 1.03 -3.62
CA ASN A 134 3.07 2.28 -3.79
C ASN A 134 2.96 2.69 -5.27
N PHE A 135 3.85 2.19 -6.14
CA PHE A 135 3.78 2.49 -7.58
C PHE A 135 2.48 1.95 -8.25
N PRO A 136 2.13 0.65 -8.14
CA PRO A 136 0.82 0.14 -8.54
C PRO A 136 -0.38 0.86 -7.92
N GLU A 137 -0.29 1.25 -6.65
CA GLU A 137 -1.35 1.98 -5.95
C GLU A 137 -1.57 3.37 -6.53
N GLY A 138 -0.49 4.05 -6.93
CA GLY A 138 -0.56 5.31 -7.65
C GLY A 138 -1.27 5.19 -9.00
N ILE A 139 -1.00 4.10 -9.73
CA ILE A 139 -1.71 3.80 -10.98
C ILE A 139 -3.21 3.60 -10.70
N ALA A 140 -3.57 2.79 -9.70
CA ALA A 140 -4.95 2.47 -9.36
C ALA A 140 -5.73 3.70 -8.86
N THR A 141 -5.12 4.50 -7.99
CA THR A 141 -5.71 5.75 -7.48
C THR A 141 -5.99 6.74 -8.60
N PHE A 142 -5.01 6.93 -9.49
CA PHE A 142 -5.16 7.84 -10.62
C PHE A 142 -6.24 7.36 -11.59
N THR A 143 -6.17 6.10 -12.03
CA THR A 143 -7.10 5.55 -13.02
C THR A 143 -8.53 5.44 -12.50
N SER A 144 -8.72 5.07 -11.22
CA SER A 144 -10.04 5.09 -10.59
C SER A 144 -10.62 6.50 -10.54
N ALA A 145 -9.85 7.50 -10.10
CA ALA A 145 -10.31 8.88 -10.03
C ALA A 145 -10.64 9.51 -11.39
N ILE A 146 -9.94 9.09 -12.45
CA ILE A 146 -10.26 9.51 -13.83
C ILE A 146 -11.59 8.93 -14.27
N GLN A 147 -11.86 7.65 -13.98
CA GLN A 147 -13.07 6.97 -14.45
C GLN A 147 -14.30 7.29 -13.60
N ASP A 148 -14.12 7.39 -12.28
CA ASP A 148 -15.17 7.61 -11.30
C ASP A 148 -14.58 8.37 -10.09
N PRO A 149 -14.78 9.70 -10.00
CA PRO A 149 -14.22 10.52 -8.93
C PRO A 149 -14.61 10.07 -7.52
N THR A 150 -15.83 9.56 -7.32
CA THR A 150 -16.30 9.09 -6.02
C THR A 150 -15.51 7.86 -5.60
N LEU A 151 -15.35 6.90 -6.53
CA LEU A 151 -14.51 5.73 -6.33
C LEU A 151 -13.04 6.13 -6.06
N GLY A 152 -12.52 7.09 -6.84
CA GLY A 152 -11.17 7.60 -6.66
C GLY A 152 -10.94 8.21 -5.28
N ILE A 153 -11.90 8.96 -4.74
CA ILE A 153 -11.83 9.53 -3.39
C ILE A 153 -11.82 8.41 -2.33
N ALA A 154 -12.69 7.41 -2.47
CA ALA A 154 -12.75 6.28 -1.55
C ALA A 154 -11.44 5.48 -1.54
N ILE A 155 -10.92 5.14 -2.72
CA ILE A 155 -9.64 4.43 -2.89
C ILE A 155 -8.47 5.27 -2.37
N ALA A 156 -8.37 6.56 -2.73
CA ALA A 156 -7.30 7.43 -2.25
C ALA A 156 -7.32 7.59 -0.72
N THR A 157 -8.51 7.61 -0.11
CA THR A 157 -8.64 7.68 1.36
C THR A 157 -8.20 6.39 2.02
N ALA A 158 -8.62 5.23 1.50
CA ALA A 158 -8.13 3.94 1.95
C ALA A 158 -6.60 3.86 1.82
N ILE A 159 -6.08 4.36 0.69
CA ILE A 159 -4.66 4.35 0.39
C ILE A 159 -3.87 5.23 1.36
N ALA A 160 -4.33 6.45 1.59
CA ALA A 160 -3.74 7.36 2.56
C ALA A 160 -3.70 6.76 3.99
N ILE A 161 -4.73 6.00 4.37
CA ILE A 161 -4.83 5.39 5.70
C ILE A 161 -3.78 4.29 5.91
N HIS A 162 -3.53 3.40 4.93
CA HIS A 162 -2.51 2.35 5.08
C HIS A 162 -1.09 2.91 4.97
N ASN A 163 -0.91 3.99 4.21
CA ASN A 163 0.38 4.65 4.01
C ASN A 163 0.96 5.24 5.30
N ILE A 164 0.12 5.63 6.26
CA ILE A 164 0.59 6.15 7.56
C ILE A 164 1.41 5.09 8.33
N PRO A 165 0.90 3.87 8.57
CA PRO A 165 1.69 2.76 9.12
C PRO A 165 2.98 2.45 8.37
N GLU A 166 2.98 2.48 7.04
CA GLU A 166 4.17 2.26 6.22
C GLU A 166 5.24 3.33 6.43
N GLY A 167 4.82 4.59 6.51
CA GLY A 167 5.71 5.70 6.84
C GLY A 167 6.43 5.52 8.17
N ILE A 168 5.73 4.97 9.17
CA ILE A 168 6.31 4.61 10.46
C ILE A 168 7.31 3.46 10.28
N ALA A 169 6.93 2.42 9.54
CA ALA A 169 7.76 1.23 9.31
C ALA A 169 9.10 1.54 8.62
N VAL A 170 9.15 2.52 7.71
CA VAL A 170 10.40 3.00 7.10
C VAL A 170 11.22 3.84 8.06
N SER A 171 10.59 4.80 8.74
CA SER A 171 11.31 5.83 9.46
C SER A 171 11.91 5.38 10.78
N VAL A 172 11.25 4.48 11.50
CA VAL A 172 11.73 3.93 12.78
C VAL A 172 13.12 3.28 12.64
N PRO A 173 13.33 2.27 11.79
CA PRO A 173 14.63 1.61 11.68
C PRO A 173 15.75 2.53 11.20
N ILE A 174 15.47 3.43 10.27
CA ILE A 174 16.46 4.41 9.78
C ILE A 174 16.83 5.38 10.89
N TYR A 175 15.87 5.82 11.71
CA TYR A 175 16.14 6.69 12.83
C TYR A 175 17.00 6.00 13.89
N PHE A 176 16.67 4.77 14.29
CA PHE A 176 17.48 4.02 15.26
C PHE A 176 18.89 3.68 14.74
N ALA A 177 19.03 3.48 13.43
CA ALA A 177 20.33 3.23 12.82
C ALA A 177 21.22 4.48 12.71
N THR A 178 20.63 5.65 12.44
CA THR A 178 21.38 6.86 12.05
C THR A 178 21.33 8.01 13.05
N GLY A 179 20.40 7.97 14.01
CA GLY A 179 20.07 9.10 14.89
C GLY A 179 19.45 10.31 14.17
N SER A 180 19.18 10.22 12.86
CA SER A 180 18.78 11.39 12.05
C SER A 180 17.32 11.31 11.61
N LYS A 181 16.47 12.14 12.25
CA LYS A 181 15.05 12.31 11.84
C LYS A 181 14.92 12.74 10.37
N LYS A 182 15.84 13.59 9.89
CA LYS A 182 15.86 14.06 8.50
C LYS A 182 16.14 12.93 7.50
N LYS A 183 17.04 12.00 7.82
CA LYS A 183 17.31 10.84 6.96
C LYS A 183 16.12 9.88 6.92
N ALA A 184 15.55 9.57 8.09
CA ALA A 184 14.36 8.74 8.19
C ALA A 184 13.18 9.32 7.38
N PHE A 185 12.85 10.60 7.61
CA PHE A 185 11.83 11.30 6.83
C PHE A 185 12.10 11.28 5.34
N LYS A 186 13.35 11.56 4.91
CA LYS A 186 13.68 11.58 3.48
C LYS A 186 13.41 10.23 2.82
N TRP A 187 13.78 9.12 3.45
CA TRP A 187 13.55 7.79 2.89
C TRP A 187 12.06 7.44 2.80
N SER A 188 11.30 7.70 3.86
CA SER A 188 9.85 7.48 3.89
C SER A 188 9.08 8.39 2.92
N PHE A 189 9.45 9.66 2.84
CA PHE A 189 8.83 10.61 1.91
C PHE A 189 9.12 10.23 0.45
N LEU A 190 10.36 9.83 0.14
CA LEU A 190 10.72 9.39 -1.21
C LEU A 190 10.01 8.10 -1.62
N SER A 191 9.75 7.18 -0.68
CA SER A 191 8.97 5.98 -1.00
C SER A 191 7.52 6.31 -1.32
N GLY A 192 6.88 7.21 -0.55
CA GLY A 192 5.52 7.67 -0.83
C GLY A 192 5.38 8.45 -2.14
N LEU A 193 6.43 9.15 -2.61
CA LEU A 193 6.42 9.80 -3.93
C LEU A 193 6.35 8.84 -5.12
N SER A 194 6.48 7.52 -4.91
CA SER A 194 6.27 6.55 -5.98
C SER A 194 4.81 6.51 -6.47
N GLU A 195 3.83 6.84 -5.64
CA GLU A 195 2.42 6.96 -6.03
C GLU A 195 2.17 8.03 -7.10
N PRO A 196 2.54 9.31 -6.89
CA PRO A 196 2.39 10.32 -7.94
C PRO A 196 3.25 10.01 -9.17
N VAL A 197 4.39 9.31 -9.02
CA VAL A 197 5.14 8.79 -10.17
C VAL A 197 4.32 7.73 -10.93
N GLY A 198 3.65 6.83 -10.22
CA GLY A 198 2.69 5.88 -10.78
C GLY A 198 1.56 6.56 -11.54
N ALA A 199 0.97 7.63 -10.99
CA ALA A 199 -0.03 8.44 -11.67
C ALA A 199 0.49 9.08 -12.96
N VAL A 200 1.72 9.63 -12.93
CA VAL A 200 2.33 10.23 -14.13
C VAL A 200 2.58 9.17 -15.20
N VAL A 201 3.06 7.98 -14.82
CA VAL A 201 3.23 6.86 -15.75
C VAL A 201 1.87 6.41 -16.30
N ALA A 202 0.84 6.31 -15.46
CA ALA A 202 -0.49 5.99 -15.92
C ALA A 202 -1.02 7.02 -16.92
N TYR A 203 -0.81 8.32 -16.65
CA TYR A 203 -1.24 9.38 -17.54
C TYR A 203 -0.51 9.37 -18.88
N LEU A 204 0.83 9.25 -18.87
CA LEU A 204 1.63 9.37 -20.09
C LEU A 204 1.61 8.09 -20.93
N ILE A 205 1.56 6.92 -20.29
CA ILE A 205 1.73 5.62 -20.95
C ILE A 205 0.40 4.88 -21.04
N LEU A 206 -0.39 4.81 -19.98
CA LEU A 206 -1.59 3.96 -19.94
C LEU A 206 -2.82 4.63 -20.54
N MET A 207 -3.05 5.92 -20.28
CA MET A 207 -4.26 6.65 -20.76
C MET A 207 -4.53 6.51 -22.26
N PRO A 208 -3.53 6.58 -23.17
CA PRO A 208 -3.79 6.40 -24.60
C PRO A 208 -4.36 5.02 -24.97
N TYR A 209 -4.17 4.01 -24.12
CA TYR A 209 -4.59 2.63 -24.34
C TYR A 209 -5.65 2.16 -23.32
N LEU A 210 -6.13 3.06 -22.45
CA LEU A 210 -7.04 2.72 -21.37
C LEU A 210 -8.44 2.48 -21.94
N ASN A 211 -8.75 1.21 -22.17
CA ASN A 211 -10.10 0.70 -22.45
C ASN A 211 -10.56 -0.20 -21.29
N ASP A 212 -11.81 -0.66 -21.34
CA ASP A 212 -12.40 -1.50 -20.28
C ASP A 212 -11.58 -2.78 -20.02
N VAL A 213 -11.03 -3.42 -21.05
CA VAL A 213 -10.18 -4.60 -20.88
C VAL A 213 -8.90 -4.26 -20.12
N MET A 214 -8.21 -3.20 -20.53
CA MET A 214 -6.95 -2.77 -19.90
C MET A 214 -7.20 -2.33 -18.45
N PHE A 215 -8.24 -1.53 -18.23
CA PHE A 215 -8.65 -1.09 -16.91
C PHE A 215 -8.93 -2.28 -15.99
N GLY A 216 -9.74 -3.25 -16.44
CA GLY A 216 -10.08 -4.40 -15.64
C GLY A 216 -8.89 -5.33 -15.37
N ILE A 217 -7.98 -5.54 -16.33
CA ILE A 217 -6.74 -6.31 -16.10
C ILE A 217 -5.85 -5.62 -15.06
N ILE A 218 -5.68 -4.30 -15.15
CA ILE A 218 -4.89 -3.51 -14.20
C ILE A 218 -5.50 -3.62 -12.81
N PHE A 219 -6.82 -3.38 -12.67
CA PHE A 219 -7.49 -3.41 -11.38
C PHE A 219 -7.48 -4.81 -10.75
N ALA A 220 -7.74 -5.85 -11.54
CA ALA A 220 -7.62 -7.23 -11.06
C ALA A 220 -6.21 -7.49 -10.54
N SER A 221 -5.18 -7.11 -11.31
CA SER A 221 -3.78 -7.28 -10.91
C SER A 221 -3.45 -6.51 -9.64
N VAL A 222 -3.86 -5.24 -9.53
CA VAL A 222 -3.64 -4.40 -8.33
C VAL A 222 -4.33 -5.02 -7.10
N ALA A 223 -5.58 -5.47 -7.21
CA ALA A 223 -6.27 -6.16 -6.12
C ALA A 223 -5.49 -7.40 -5.66
N GLY A 224 -4.96 -8.18 -6.60
CA GLY A 224 -4.10 -9.32 -6.30
C GLY A 224 -2.83 -8.93 -5.55
N ILE A 225 -2.14 -7.91 -6.04
CA ILE A 225 -0.91 -7.37 -5.44
C ILE A 225 -1.17 -6.92 -3.99
N MET A 226 -2.21 -6.11 -3.77
CA MET A 226 -2.56 -5.59 -2.46
C MET A 226 -2.94 -6.69 -1.46
N VAL A 227 -3.68 -7.72 -1.90
CA VAL A 227 -3.98 -8.88 -1.05
C VAL A 227 -2.72 -9.67 -0.72
N PHE A 228 -1.83 -9.90 -1.69
CA PHE A 228 -0.56 -10.59 -1.43
C PHE A 228 0.29 -9.84 -0.39
N ILE A 229 0.52 -8.54 -0.58
CA ILE A 229 1.29 -7.70 0.34
C ILE A 229 0.67 -7.71 1.74
N SER A 230 -0.66 -7.61 1.83
CA SER A 230 -1.35 -7.65 3.11
C SER A 230 -1.11 -8.96 3.88
N LEU A 231 -1.04 -10.08 3.16
CA LEU A 231 -0.85 -11.42 3.73
C LEU A 231 0.60 -11.78 4.01
N ASP A 232 1.53 -11.35 3.15
CA ASP A 232 2.95 -11.72 3.21
C ASP A 232 3.77 -10.71 4.02
N GLU A 233 3.40 -9.43 3.99
CA GLU A 233 4.15 -8.36 4.65
C GLU A 233 3.42 -7.81 5.88
N LEU A 234 2.25 -7.22 5.70
CA LEU A 234 1.62 -6.41 6.76
C LEU A 234 1.16 -7.27 7.94
N LEU A 235 0.44 -8.36 7.68
CA LEU A 235 -0.06 -9.23 8.73
C LEU A 235 1.07 -9.98 9.48
N PRO A 236 2.09 -10.56 8.81
CA PRO A 236 3.24 -11.15 9.49
C PRO A 236 4.05 -10.11 10.28
N ALA A 237 4.25 -8.90 9.73
CA ALA A 237 4.91 -7.81 10.44
C ALA A 237 4.14 -7.42 11.71
N ALA A 238 2.82 -7.29 11.63
CA ALA A 238 1.97 -7.00 12.77
C ALA A 238 2.13 -8.05 13.89
N LYS A 239 2.07 -9.34 13.53
CA LYS A 239 2.27 -10.47 14.46
C LYS A 239 3.66 -10.50 15.10
N LYS A 240 4.67 -9.97 14.40
CA LYS A 240 6.02 -9.88 14.94
C LYS A 240 6.15 -8.81 16.03
N TYR A 241 5.34 -7.76 15.97
CA TYR A 241 5.32 -6.73 17.03
C TYR A 241 4.46 -7.14 18.23
N ASP A 242 3.42 -7.94 18.03
CA ASP A 242 2.62 -8.51 19.13
C ASP A 242 2.14 -9.92 18.76
N GLU A 243 2.50 -10.90 19.58
CA GLU A 243 2.19 -12.32 19.36
C GLU A 243 0.78 -12.68 19.86
N THR A 244 0.00 -11.70 20.35
CA THR A 244 -1.38 -11.92 20.83
C THR A 244 -2.40 -11.70 19.71
N HIS A 245 -3.67 -11.47 20.05
CA HIS A 245 -4.75 -11.27 19.08
C HIS A 245 -4.86 -9.82 18.55
N LEU A 246 -4.03 -8.90 19.04
CA LEU A 246 -4.08 -7.49 18.64
C LEU A 246 -3.89 -7.24 17.12
N PRO A 247 -2.97 -7.93 16.41
CA PRO A 247 -2.91 -7.86 14.94
C PRO A 247 -4.24 -8.20 14.26
N ILE A 248 -4.93 -9.22 14.76
CA ILE A 248 -6.19 -9.71 14.19
C ILE A 248 -7.34 -8.76 14.49
N TYR A 249 -7.39 -8.18 15.70
CA TYR A 249 -8.36 -7.13 16.02
C TYR A 249 -8.14 -5.86 15.19
N GLY A 250 -6.87 -5.51 14.94
CA GLY A 250 -6.50 -4.48 13.99
C GLY A 250 -7.10 -4.78 12.62
N LEU A 251 -6.80 -5.96 12.07
CA LEU A 251 -7.30 -6.42 10.77
C LEU A 251 -8.82 -6.35 10.67
N ILE A 252 -9.55 -6.92 11.64
CA ILE A 252 -11.02 -6.88 11.64
C ILE A 252 -11.52 -5.43 11.74
N GLY A 253 -10.89 -4.60 12.57
CA GLY A 253 -11.20 -3.18 12.69
C GLY A 253 -10.99 -2.41 11.38
N GLY A 254 -9.89 -2.70 10.67
CA GLY A 254 -9.58 -2.12 9.36
C GLY A 254 -10.63 -2.49 8.31
N MET A 255 -10.99 -3.78 8.26
CA MET A 255 -12.07 -4.25 7.39
C MET A 255 -13.40 -3.55 7.72
N ALA A 256 -13.75 -3.43 9.00
CA ALA A 256 -15.01 -2.80 9.42
C ALA A 256 -15.04 -1.30 9.10
N VAL A 257 -13.95 -0.56 9.35
CA VAL A 257 -13.86 0.87 8.99
C VAL A 257 -13.94 1.04 7.49
N MET A 258 -13.25 0.20 6.71
CA MET A 258 -13.32 0.27 5.25
C MET A 258 -14.74 -0.03 4.75
N ALA A 259 -15.39 -1.07 5.28
CA ALA A 259 -16.78 -1.40 4.97
C ALA A 259 -17.73 -0.23 5.21
N VAL A 260 -17.66 0.38 6.39
CA VAL A 260 -18.48 1.56 6.73
C VAL A 260 -18.14 2.73 5.81
N SER A 261 -16.85 2.97 5.52
CA SER A 261 -16.45 4.07 4.65
C SER A 261 -17.05 3.94 3.25
N LEU A 262 -17.01 2.74 2.64
CA LEU A 262 -17.62 2.50 1.34
C LEU A 262 -19.13 2.76 1.37
N LEU A 263 -19.82 2.33 2.44
CA LEU A 263 -21.26 2.59 2.60
C LEU A 263 -21.60 4.09 2.72
N LEU A 264 -20.70 4.90 3.28
CA LEU A 264 -20.90 6.35 3.40
C LEU A 264 -20.67 7.10 2.08
N PHE A 265 -20.07 6.45 1.07
CA PHE A 265 -19.84 7.01 -0.26
C PHE A 265 -20.85 6.55 -1.33
N ILE A 266 -21.85 5.73 -0.95
CA ILE A 266 -23.02 5.35 -1.77
C ILE A 266 -24.13 6.40 -1.59
#